data_AF-A0A662U629-F1
#
_entry.id   AF-A0A662U629-F1
#
_cell.length_a   1.000
_cell.length_b   1.000
_cell.length_c   1.000
_cell.angle_alpha   90.00
_cell.angle_beta   90.00
_cell.angle_gamma   90.00
#
_symmetry.space_group_name_H-M   'P 1'
#
loop_
_entity.id
_entity.type
_entity.pdbx_description
1 polymer ?
#
loop_
_entity_poly.entity_id
_entity_poly.type
_entity_poly.pdbx_seq_one_letter_code
_entity_poly.pdbx_strand_id
1 'polypeptide(L)'
;MASIPSIMRYDVARAREILSEANTVTLVYHDDADGVCSAALAVLGLDKLKVNVKRKVCLEKLFPQAIEAIHSKQKENDIIMYVDLGSPHTGKIAEKIRGEKVIIIDHHDPQKVVHKNIVHINPELYGLTGERDASASTMVYLFFRLISPEIQSYSFLAIIGSAEIPGPLISLNSIPLTDAMNVGKVR
;
A
#
# COMPACT_ATOMS: atom_id res chain seq x y z
N MET A 1 -6.67 -6.00 -21.79
CA MET A 1 -5.71 -5.46 -20.80
C MET A 1 -6.43 -5.32 -19.48
N ALA A 2 -5.80 -5.69 -18.37
CA ALA A 2 -6.35 -5.41 -17.05
C ALA A 2 -6.46 -3.89 -16.85
N SER A 3 -7.57 -3.45 -16.28
CA SER A 3 -7.81 -2.04 -15.98
C SER A 3 -7.90 -1.84 -14.47
N ILE A 4 -7.31 -0.74 -13.99
CA ILE A 4 -7.42 -0.35 -12.59
C ILE A 4 -8.89 0.04 -12.31
N PRO A 5 -9.56 -0.60 -11.32
CA PRO A 5 -10.96 -0.31 -10.98
C PRO A 5 -11.22 1.18 -10.72
N SER A 6 -12.38 1.70 -11.12
CA SER A 6 -12.75 3.11 -10.91
C SER A 6 -12.82 3.48 -9.43
N ILE A 7 -13.32 2.57 -8.59
CA ILE A 7 -13.40 2.73 -7.13
C ILE A 7 -11.99 2.89 -6.54
N MET A 8 -11.04 2.04 -6.97
CA MET A 8 -9.65 2.17 -6.54
C MET A 8 -9.06 3.53 -6.90
N ARG A 9 -9.35 4.07 -8.10
CA ARG A 9 -8.88 5.41 -8.49
C ARG A 9 -9.43 6.51 -7.60
N TYR A 10 -10.70 6.39 -7.17
CA TYR A 10 -11.31 7.32 -6.22
C TYR A 10 -10.63 7.25 -4.84
N ASP A 11 -10.39 6.05 -4.31
CA ASP A 11 -9.71 5.88 -3.03
C ASP A 11 -8.27 6.40 -3.06
N VAL A 12 -7.55 6.17 -4.16
CA VAL A 12 -6.19 6.70 -4.36
C VAL A 12 -6.19 8.23 -4.43
N ALA A 13 -7.18 8.84 -5.09
CA ALA A 13 -7.32 10.30 -5.12
C ALA A 13 -7.55 10.87 -3.70
N ARG A 14 -8.45 10.25 -2.92
CA ARG A 14 -8.68 10.61 -1.51
C ARG A 14 -7.43 10.44 -0.65
N ALA A 15 -6.70 9.34 -0.83
CA ALA A 15 -5.44 9.11 -0.10
C ALA A 15 -4.36 10.14 -0.48
N ARG A 16 -4.29 10.55 -1.75
CA ARG A 16 -3.38 11.60 -2.22
C ARG A 16 -3.69 12.95 -1.57
N GLU A 17 -4.96 13.33 -1.44
CA GLU A 17 -5.36 14.55 -0.73
C GLU A 17 -4.88 14.50 0.73
N ILE A 18 -5.12 13.38 1.43
CA ILE A 18 -4.63 13.16 2.79
C ILE A 18 -3.10 13.28 2.87
N LEU A 19 -2.36 12.67 1.92
CA LEU A 19 -0.91 12.75 1.87
C LEU A 19 -0.39 14.17 1.62
N SER A 20 -1.14 15.02 0.92
CA SER A 20 -0.72 16.39 0.63
C SER A 20 -0.76 17.33 1.85
N GLU A 21 -1.52 16.96 2.88
CA GLU A 21 -1.63 17.68 4.15
C GLU A 21 -0.79 17.02 5.26
N ALA A 22 -0.06 15.95 4.93
CA ALA A 22 0.66 15.14 5.89
C ALA A 22 1.89 15.87 6.45
N ASN A 23 2.05 15.83 7.77
CA ASN A 23 3.30 16.26 8.40
C ASN A 23 4.42 15.24 8.10
N THR A 24 4.18 13.99 8.47
CA THR A 24 5.10 12.87 8.25
C THR A 24 4.34 11.55 8.11
N VAL A 25 5.00 10.55 7.52
CA VAL A 25 4.49 9.18 7.43
C VAL A 25 5.28 8.25 8.36
N THR A 26 4.57 7.47 9.16
CA THR A 26 5.07 6.21 9.72
C THR A 26 4.71 5.08 8.77
N LEU A 27 5.71 4.47 8.14
CA LEU A 27 5.54 3.35 7.21
C LEU A 27 5.69 2.03 7.96
N VAL A 28 4.65 1.21 7.96
CA VAL A 28 4.60 -0.11 8.58
C VAL A 28 4.49 -1.15 7.47
N TYR A 29 5.33 -2.18 7.50
CA TYR A 29 5.42 -3.14 6.41
C TYR A 29 5.81 -4.54 6.87
N HIS A 30 5.41 -5.54 6.10
CA HIS A 30 5.78 -6.94 6.31
C HIS A 30 7.27 -7.19 6.03
N ASP A 31 7.84 -8.29 6.54
CA ASP A 31 9.27 -8.59 6.45
C ASP A 31 9.68 -9.54 5.31
N ASP A 32 8.72 -10.03 4.52
CA ASP A 32 8.96 -10.80 3.30
C ASP A 32 9.28 -9.92 2.07
N ALA A 33 9.42 -10.52 0.89
CA ALA A 33 9.75 -9.78 -0.31
C ALA A 33 8.59 -8.88 -0.79
N ASP A 34 7.33 -9.28 -0.60
CA ASP A 34 6.18 -8.45 -0.98
C ASP A 34 6.11 -7.19 -0.13
N GLY A 35 6.26 -7.32 1.19
CA GLY A 35 6.32 -6.23 2.16
C GLY A 35 7.52 -5.31 2.00
N VAL A 36 8.72 -5.87 1.80
CA VAL A 36 9.94 -5.06 1.58
C VAL A 36 9.88 -4.32 0.25
N CYS A 37 9.41 -4.94 -0.83
CA CYS A 37 9.23 -4.27 -2.11
C CYS A 37 8.14 -3.19 -2.03
N SER A 38 7.04 -3.47 -1.33
CA SER A 38 5.99 -2.50 -1.02
C SER A 38 6.54 -1.29 -0.27
N ALA A 39 7.36 -1.50 0.76
CA ALA A 39 7.97 -0.42 1.51
C ALA A 39 8.94 0.41 0.66
N ALA A 40 9.73 -0.22 -0.21
CA ALA A 40 10.62 0.48 -1.14
C ALA A 40 9.84 1.36 -2.13
N LEU A 41 8.78 0.81 -2.74
CA LEU A 41 7.87 1.55 -3.62
C LEU A 41 7.19 2.71 -2.89
N ALA A 42 6.76 2.50 -1.65
CA ALA A 42 6.16 3.54 -0.83
C ALA A 42 7.13 4.68 -0.53
N VAL A 43 8.37 4.39 -0.16
CA VAL A 43 9.41 5.41 0.05
C VAL A 43 9.66 6.22 -1.22
N LEU A 44 9.82 5.55 -2.37
CA LEU A 44 10.05 6.20 -3.66
C LEU A 44 8.85 7.08 -4.07
N GLY A 45 7.64 6.60 -3.87
CA GLY A 45 6.42 7.32 -4.19
C GLY A 45 6.16 8.53 -3.28
N LEU A 46 6.41 8.37 -1.97
CA LEU A 46 6.30 9.47 -1.01
C LEU A 46 7.35 10.56 -1.26
N ASP A 47 8.56 10.18 -1.68
CA ASP A 47 9.60 11.14 -2.10
C ASP A 47 9.13 12.01 -3.28
N LYS A 48 8.44 11.43 -4.28
CA LYS A 48 7.82 12.19 -5.38
C LYS A 48 6.76 13.18 -4.92
N LEU A 49 6.09 12.89 -3.80
CA LEU A 49 5.13 13.79 -3.17
C LEU A 49 5.77 14.75 -2.17
N LYS A 50 7.09 14.68 -1.95
CA LYS A 50 7.83 15.45 -0.93
C LYS A 50 7.29 15.21 0.49
N VAL A 51 6.79 14.01 0.76
CA VAL A 51 6.27 13.60 2.06
C VAL A 51 7.34 12.79 2.80
N ASN A 52 7.75 13.27 3.98
CA ASN A 52 8.83 12.65 4.73
C ASN A 52 8.37 11.38 5.48
N VAL A 53 9.12 10.29 5.30
CA VAL A 53 8.97 9.08 6.12
C VAL A 53 9.77 9.25 7.41
N LYS A 54 9.07 9.55 8.51
CA LYS A 54 9.67 9.76 9.84
C LYS A 54 10.14 8.47 10.49
N ARG A 55 9.41 7.38 10.29
CA ARG A 55 9.70 6.08 10.89
C ARG A 55 9.31 4.96 9.94
N LYS A 56 10.15 3.92 9.90
CA LYS A 56 9.90 2.65 9.22
C LYS A 56 9.78 1.57 10.28
N VAL A 57 8.74 0.74 10.21
CA VAL A 57 8.46 -0.33 11.17
C VAL A 57 8.23 -1.62 10.38
N CYS A 58 9.23 -2.49 10.39
CA CYS A 58 9.16 -3.82 9.78
C CYS A 58 8.60 -4.81 10.81
N LEU A 59 7.61 -5.62 10.44
CA LEU A 59 6.97 -6.61 11.31
C LEU A 59 6.60 -7.86 10.51
N GLU A 60 6.94 -9.05 11.02
CA GLU A 60 6.39 -10.31 10.51
C GLU A 60 4.87 -10.41 10.74
N LYS A 61 4.37 -9.89 11.87
CA LYS A 61 2.94 -9.97 12.22
C LYS A 61 2.48 -8.72 12.94
N LEU A 62 1.26 -8.27 12.62
CA LEU A 62 0.68 -7.08 13.23
C LEU A 62 -0.17 -7.43 14.47
N PHE A 63 0.50 -7.65 15.59
CA PHE A 63 -0.17 -7.90 16.87
C PHE A 63 -0.83 -6.63 17.45
N PRO A 64 -1.89 -6.77 18.28
CA PRO A 64 -2.56 -5.62 18.91
C PRO A 64 -1.62 -4.69 19.69
N GLN A 65 -0.59 -5.25 20.34
CA GLN A 65 0.42 -4.50 21.08
C GLN A 65 1.28 -3.64 20.15
N ALA A 66 1.59 -4.14 18.95
CA ALA A 66 2.31 -3.38 17.93
C ALA A 66 1.45 -2.21 17.43
N ILE A 67 0.15 -2.45 17.17
CA ILE A 67 -0.80 -1.39 16.77
C ILE A 67 -0.84 -0.30 17.85
N GLU A 68 -1.04 -0.63 19.13
CA GLU A 68 -1.03 0.36 20.21
C GLU A 68 0.31 1.14 20.27
N ALA A 69 1.45 0.45 20.17
CA ALA A 69 2.76 1.07 20.23
C ALA A 69 3.08 1.98 19.03
N ILE A 70 2.49 1.71 17.86
CA ILE A 70 2.61 2.53 16.66
C ILE A 70 1.72 3.77 16.77
N HIS A 71 0.45 3.59 17.14
CA HIS A 71 -0.55 4.65 17.23
C HIS A 71 -0.30 5.63 18.38
N SER A 72 0.17 5.15 19.54
CA SER A 72 0.50 6.00 20.71
C SER A 72 1.61 7.04 20.45
N LYS A 73 2.35 6.93 19.34
CA LYS A 73 3.43 7.85 18.97
C LYS A 73 3.05 8.84 17.87
N GLN A 74 1.81 8.78 17.36
CA GLN A 74 1.35 9.67 16.30
C GLN A 74 0.88 11.01 16.84
N LYS A 75 1.11 12.05 16.05
CA LYS A 75 0.55 13.38 16.28
C LYS A 75 -0.64 13.62 15.34
N GLU A 76 -1.37 14.70 15.60
CA GLU A 76 -2.37 15.21 14.67
C GLU A 76 -1.71 15.49 13.30
N ASN A 77 -2.38 15.09 12.22
CA ASN A 77 -1.90 15.15 10.82
C ASN A 77 -0.63 14.34 10.49
N ASP A 78 -0.12 13.50 11.41
CA ASP A 78 0.75 12.39 11.01
C ASP A 78 -0.11 11.33 10.29
N ILE A 79 0.53 10.56 9.41
CA ILE A 79 -0.09 9.43 8.71
C ILE A 79 0.59 8.14 9.12
N ILE A 80 -0.19 7.10 9.38
CA ILE A 80 0.32 5.73 9.37
C ILE A 80 -0.04 5.10 8.03
N MET A 81 0.97 4.64 7.30
CA MET A 81 0.80 3.87 6.07
C MET A 81 1.19 2.42 6.35
N TYR A 82 0.20 1.53 6.38
CA TYR A 82 0.43 0.09 6.41
C TYR A 82 0.52 -0.42 4.98
N VAL A 83 1.58 -1.15 4.65
CA VAL A 83 1.73 -1.84 3.38
C VAL A 83 1.97 -3.33 3.62
N ASP A 84 1.26 -4.18 2.88
CA ASP A 84 1.32 -5.64 3.03
C ASP A 84 0.97 -6.16 4.44
N LEU A 85 0.29 -5.32 5.22
CA LEU A 85 -0.21 -5.60 6.54
C LEU A 85 -1.46 -4.79 6.78
N GLY A 86 -2.29 -5.26 7.72
CA GLY A 86 -3.33 -4.46 8.34
C GLY A 86 -4.75 -4.74 7.88
N SER A 87 -4.99 -5.28 6.67
CA SER A 87 -6.35 -5.57 6.20
C SER A 87 -7.13 -6.52 7.11
N PRO A 88 -6.53 -7.61 7.63
CA PRO A 88 -7.21 -8.49 8.57
C PRO A 88 -7.45 -7.85 9.95
N HIS A 89 -6.87 -6.67 10.21
CA HIS A 89 -6.87 -6.00 11.50
C HIS A 89 -7.46 -4.58 11.47
N THR A 90 -8.13 -4.19 10.37
CA THR A 90 -8.69 -2.84 10.21
C THR A 90 -9.58 -2.42 11.38
N GLY A 91 -10.35 -3.34 12.00
CA GLY A 91 -11.15 -3.03 13.19
C GLY A 91 -10.30 -2.63 14.40
N LYS A 92 -9.24 -3.40 14.70
CA LYS A 92 -8.31 -3.08 15.79
C LYS A 92 -7.53 -1.80 15.51
N ILE A 93 -7.15 -1.55 14.26
CA ILE A 93 -6.51 -0.30 13.85
C ILE A 93 -7.47 0.87 14.10
N ALA A 94 -8.74 0.76 13.71
CA ALA A 94 -9.74 1.81 13.88
C ALA A 94 -9.94 2.20 15.36
N GLU A 95 -9.95 1.22 16.27
CA GLU A 95 -10.06 1.45 17.72
C GLU A 95 -8.89 2.27 18.30
N LYS A 96 -7.72 2.27 17.65
CA LYS A 96 -6.51 2.95 18.13
C LYS A 96 -6.29 4.33 17.54
N ILE A 97 -7.14 4.76 16.61
CA ILE A 97 -7.03 6.08 15.99
C ILE A 97 -7.38 7.17 17.00
N ARG A 98 -6.48 8.13 17.20
CA ARG A 98 -6.64 9.25 18.13
C ARG A 98 -6.81 10.60 17.43
N GLY A 99 -6.61 10.65 16.11
CA GLY A 99 -6.80 11.84 15.28
C GLY A 99 -6.00 11.81 13.96
N GLU A 100 -4.97 10.98 13.92
CA GLU A 100 -4.16 10.68 12.75
C GLU A 100 -4.99 10.03 11.61
N LYS A 101 -4.46 10.12 10.40
CA LYS A 101 -5.00 9.41 9.24
C LYS A 101 -4.26 8.11 9.02
N VAL A 102 -4.95 7.12 8.49
CA VAL A 102 -4.39 5.79 8.20
C VAL A 102 -4.66 5.44 6.75
N ILE A 103 -3.62 4.96 6.08
CA ILE A 103 -3.71 4.37 4.74
C ILE A 103 -3.28 2.91 4.88
N ILE A 104 -4.11 1.98 4.42
CA ILE A 104 -3.81 0.55 4.39
C ILE A 104 -3.79 0.13 2.93
N ILE A 105 -2.66 -0.37 2.44
CA ILE A 105 -2.49 -0.89 1.08
C ILE A 105 -1.99 -2.32 1.18
N ASP A 106 -2.86 -3.28 0.93
CA ASP A 106 -2.61 -4.68 1.29
C ASP A 106 -3.51 -5.59 0.44
N HIS A 107 -3.24 -6.89 0.42
CA HIS A 107 -3.92 -7.87 -0.42
C HIS A 107 -4.58 -9.03 0.35
N HIS A 108 -4.23 -9.21 1.62
CA HIS A 108 -4.84 -10.22 2.50
C HIS A 108 -6.35 -9.98 2.72
N ASP A 109 -7.07 -11.04 3.11
CA ASP A 109 -8.50 -11.01 3.45
C ASP A 109 -8.86 -9.80 4.36
N PRO A 110 -9.65 -8.84 3.87
CA PRO A 110 -9.92 -7.63 4.62
C PRO A 110 -11.07 -7.80 5.62
N GLN A 111 -10.89 -7.24 6.81
CA GLN A 111 -12.02 -6.89 7.66
C GLN A 111 -12.69 -5.62 7.11
N LYS A 112 -13.95 -5.72 6.66
CA LYS A 112 -14.71 -4.58 6.12
C LYS A 112 -15.12 -3.62 7.23
N VAL A 113 -14.34 -2.57 7.41
CA VAL A 113 -14.60 -1.50 8.40
C VAL A 113 -14.60 -0.15 7.70
N VAL A 114 -15.68 0.61 7.89
CA VAL A 114 -15.77 1.98 7.38
C VAL A 114 -15.40 2.95 8.51
N HIS A 115 -14.32 3.70 8.31
CA HIS A 115 -13.88 4.72 9.28
C HIS A 115 -13.40 5.97 8.54
N LYS A 116 -13.82 7.16 8.99
CA LYS A 116 -13.54 8.43 8.29
C LYS A 116 -12.06 8.78 8.16
N ASN A 117 -11.22 8.25 9.05
CA ASN A 117 -9.77 8.46 9.05
C ASN A 117 -8.99 7.34 8.36
N ILE A 118 -9.65 6.30 7.85
CA ILE A 118 -9.00 5.19 7.14
C ILE A 118 -9.31 5.30 5.65
N VAL A 119 -8.28 5.15 4.83
CA VAL A 119 -8.40 4.76 3.42
C VAL A 119 -7.85 3.34 3.28
N HIS A 120 -8.70 2.41 2.88
CA HIS A 120 -8.36 0.98 2.78
C HIS A 120 -8.38 0.56 1.32
N ILE A 121 -7.19 0.30 0.77
CA ILE A 121 -6.96 -0.04 -0.62
C ILE A 121 -6.54 -1.50 -0.66
N ASN A 122 -7.46 -2.35 -1.09
CA ASN A 122 -7.26 -3.79 -1.13
C ASN A 122 -8.05 -4.37 -2.32
N PRO A 123 -7.46 -5.28 -3.13
CA PRO A 123 -8.09 -5.85 -4.32
C PRO A 123 -9.46 -6.48 -4.01
N GLU A 124 -9.64 -7.09 -2.84
CA GLU A 124 -10.90 -7.74 -2.46
C GLU A 124 -12.05 -6.77 -2.21
N LEU A 125 -11.73 -5.53 -1.85
CA LEU A 125 -12.73 -4.45 -1.75
C LEU A 125 -13.19 -3.97 -3.14
N TYR A 126 -12.50 -4.38 -4.20
CA TYR A 126 -12.78 -4.03 -5.59
C TYR A 126 -13.26 -5.23 -6.43
N GLY A 127 -13.57 -6.37 -5.79
CA GLY A 127 -14.06 -7.58 -6.47
C GLY A 127 -12.99 -8.42 -7.15
N LEU A 128 -11.73 -8.27 -6.74
CA LEU A 128 -10.58 -9.07 -7.18
C LEU A 128 -10.11 -9.98 -6.04
N THR A 129 -9.21 -10.94 -6.29
CA THR A 129 -8.61 -11.78 -5.24
C THR A 129 -7.15 -11.40 -4.97
N GLY A 130 -6.78 -11.22 -3.71
CA GLY A 130 -5.41 -10.92 -3.30
C GLY A 130 -4.43 -12.07 -3.53
N GLU A 131 -4.90 -13.31 -3.54
CA GLU A 131 -4.06 -14.51 -3.74
C GLU A 131 -3.72 -14.78 -5.21
N ARG A 132 -4.25 -13.99 -6.16
CA ARG A 132 -4.05 -14.25 -7.60
C ARG A 132 -3.97 -12.97 -8.43
N ASP A 133 -4.85 -12.01 -8.19
CA ASP A 133 -5.03 -10.87 -9.10
C ASP A 133 -4.13 -9.69 -8.77
N ALA A 134 -3.73 -9.51 -7.49
CA ALA A 134 -2.85 -8.43 -7.05
C ALA A 134 -2.11 -8.79 -5.74
N SER A 135 -0.78 -8.66 -5.74
CA SER A 135 0.05 -8.61 -4.52
C SER A 135 0.01 -7.24 -3.85
N ALA A 136 0.49 -7.13 -2.61
CA ALA A 136 0.59 -5.85 -1.93
C ALA A 136 1.55 -4.90 -2.68
N SER A 137 2.69 -5.39 -3.17
CA SER A 137 3.65 -4.57 -3.93
C SER A 137 3.06 -4.07 -5.25
N THR A 138 2.22 -4.88 -5.91
CA THR A 138 1.44 -4.42 -7.06
C THR A 138 0.45 -3.34 -6.66
N MET A 139 -0.27 -3.51 -5.54
CA MET A 139 -1.22 -2.50 -5.06
C MET A 139 -0.53 -1.17 -4.72
N VAL A 140 0.63 -1.21 -4.04
CA VAL A 140 1.43 -0.01 -3.73
C VAL A 140 1.99 0.63 -5.00
N TYR A 141 2.46 -0.18 -5.96
CA TYR A 141 2.90 0.35 -7.25
C TYR A 141 1.78 1.08 -7.99
N LEU A 142 0.60 0.46 -8.09
CA LEU A 142 -0.54 1.06 -8.77
C LEU A 142 -1.03 2.33 -8.05
N PHE A 143 -1.02 2.34 -6.72
CA PHE A 143 -1.29 3.54 -5.92
C PHE A 143 -0.41 4.70 -6.37
N PHE A 144 0.92 4.53 -6.36
CA PHE A 144 1.82 5.62 -6.74
C PHE A 144 1.85 5.88 -8.24
N ARG A 145 1.53 4.90 -9.09
CA ARG A 145 1.48 5.08 -10.55
C ARG A 145 0.35 6.00 -10.99
N LEU A 146 -0.77 5.96 -10.27
CA LEU A 146 -1.88 6.88 -10.47
C LEU A 146 -1.55 8.31 -10.03
N ILE A 147 -0.52 8.48 -9.19
CA ILE A 147 -0.12 9.77 -8.63
C ILE A 147 1.06 10.38 -9.39
N SER A 148 2.08 9.57 -9.71
CA SER A 148 3.30 9.98 -10.39
C SER A 148 3.72 8.93 -11.44
N PRO A 149 3.70 9.29 -12.74
CA PRO A 149 4.14 8.39 -13.82
C PRO A 149 5.59 7.92 -13.69
N GLU A 150 6.44 8.68 -12.99
CA GLU A 150 7.86 8.35 -12.80
C GLU A 150 8.07 7.02 -12.06
N ILE A 151 7.09 6.58 -11.25
CA ILE A 151 7.18 5.31 -10.52
C ILE A 151 7.32 4.11 -11.46
N GLN A 152 6.93 4.23 -12.74
CA GLN A 152 7.06 3.16 -13.74
C GLN A 152 8.50 2.68 -13.90
N SER A 153 9.50 3.53 -13.65
CA SER A 153 10.93 3.15 -13.65
C SER A 153 11.29 2.12 -12.57
N TYR A 154 10.42 1.97 -11.55
CA TYR A 154 10.57 1.07 -10.41
C TYR A 154 9.55 -0.08 -10.41
N SER A 155 8.81 -0.26 -11.51
CA SER A 155 7.84 -1.35 -11.71
C SER A 155 8.42 -2.75 -11.42
N PHE A 156 9.72 -2.95 -11.62
CA PHE A 156 10.40 -4.21 -11.30
C PHE A 156 10.30 -4.59 -9.81
N LEU A 157 10.16 -3.63 -8.88
CA LEU A 157 9.96 -3.92 -7.46
C LEU A 157 8.60 -4.61 -7.22
N ALA A 158 7.55 -4.17 -7.91
CA ALA A 158 6.25 -4.82 -7.83
C ALA A 158 6.28 -6.23 -8.41
N ILE A 159 7.08 -6.46 -9.46
CA ILE A 159 7.27 -7.80 -10.03
C ILE A 159 7.97 -8.72 -9.03
N ILE A 160 9.02 -8.23 -8.36
CA ILE A 160 9.76 -9.01 -7.36
C ILE A 160 8.85 -9.39 -6.20
N GLY A 161 8.10 -8.45 -5.62
CA GLY A 161 7.15 -8.76 -4.54
C GLY A 161 6.02 -9.69 -4.99
N SER A 162 5.46 -9.45 -6.18
CA SER A 162 4.42 -10.33 -6.75
C SER A 162 4.88 -11.75 -7.02
N ALA A 163 6.19 -12.01 -7.11
CA ALA A 163 6.72 -13.35 -7.35
C ALA A 163 6.52 -14.30 -6.15
N GLU A 164 6.14 -13.78 -4.98
CA GLU A 164 5.68 -14.60 -3.86
C GLU A 164 4.31 -15.21 -4.09
N ILE A 165 3.46 -14.57 -4.91
CA ILE A 165 2.19 -15.14 -5.33
C ILE A 165 2.47 -16.23 -6.37
N PRO A 166 2.08 -17.50 -6.12
CA PRO A 166 2.33 -18.58 -7.05
C PRO A 166 1.54 -18.39 -8.35
N GLY A 167 2.20 -18.64 -9.48
CA GLY A 167 1.58 -18.65 -10.80
C GLY A 167 1.94 -17.45 -11.67
N PRO A 168 1.24 -17.26 -12.81
CA PRO A 168 1.54 -16.19 -13.74
C PRO A 168 1.06 -14.82 -13.23
N LEU A 169 1.79 -13.76 -13.59
CA LEU A 169 1.39 -12.38 -13.33
C LEU A 169 0.20 -11.98 -14.22
N ILE A 170 -1.01 -12.18 -13.72
CA ILE A 170 -2.27 -11.87 -14.41
C ILE A 170 -3.00 -10.71 -13.74
N SER A 171 -4.12 -10.26 -14.34
CA SER A 171 -4.94 -9.18 -13.78
C SER A 171 -4.09 -7.94 -13.45
N LEU A 172 -4.19 -7.36 -12.24
CA LEU A 172 -3.43 -6.17 -11.85
C LEU A 172 -1.92 -6.44 -11.79
N ASN A 173 -1.49 -7.65 -11.44
CA ASN A 173 -0.07 -8.04 -11.45
C ASN A 173 0.56 -7.95 -12.85
N SER A 174 -0.24 -8.03 -13.93
CA SER A 174 0.26 -7.88 -15.31
C SER A 174 0.64 -6.45 -15.69
N ILE A 175 0.14 -5.45 -14.95
CA ILE A 175 0.39 -4.03 -15.22
C ILE A 175 1.84 -3.64 -14.95
N PRO A 176 2.42 -3.89 -13.75
CA PRO A 176 3.84 -3.60 -13.51
C PRO A 176 4.76 -4.38 -14.45
N LEU A 177 4.41 -5.62 -14.83
CA LEU A 177 5.17 -6.38 -15.85
C LEU A 177 5.21 -5.64 -17.19
N THR A 178 4.05 -5.23 -17.69
CA THR A 178 3.94 -4.50 -18.96
C THR A 178 4.72 -3.18 -18.89
N ASP A 179 4.58 -2.44 -17.80
CA ASP A 179 5.32 -1.18 -17.62
C ASP A 179 6.83 -1.42 -17.57
N ALA A 180 7.30 -2.45 -16.86
CA ALA A 180 8.72 -2.80 -16.75
C ALA A 180 9.35 -3.19 -18.09
N MET A 181 8.60 -3.91 -18.94
CA MET A 181 9.03 -4.22 -20.31
C MET A 181 9.14 -2.93 -21.15
N ASN A 182 8.13 -2.05 -21.06
CA ASN A 182 8.11 -0.78 -21.81
C ASN A 182 9.27 0.15 -21.42
N VAL A 183 9.64 0.20 -20.14
CA VAL A 183 10.77 1.00 -19.66
C VAL A 183 12.12 0.25 -19.71
N GLY A 184 12.16 -0.95 -20.30
CA GLY A 184 13.38 -1.73 -20.52
C GLY A 184 14.05 -2.23 -19.23
N LYS A 185 13.30 -2.38 -18.14
CA LYS A 185 13.79 -2.84 -16.83
C LYS A 185 13.71 -4.36 -16.65
N VAL A 186 12.87 -5.03 -17.45
CA VAL A 186 12.73 -6.49 -17.51
C VAL A 186 12.69 -6.90 -18.99
N ARG A 187 13.21 -8.09 -19.31
CA ARG A 187 13.27 -8.66 -20.66
C ARG A 187 12.63 -10.03 -20.70
#